data_AF-A0A1G7ZTH1-F1
#
_entry.id   AF-A0A1G7ZTH1-F1
#
_cell.length_a   1.000
_cell.length_b   1.000
_cell.length_c   1.000
_cell.angle_alpha   90.00
_cell.angle_beta   90.00
_cell.angle_gamma   90.00
#
_symmetry.space_group_name_H-M   'P 1'
#
loop_
_entity.id
_entity.type
_entity.pdbx_description
1 polymer ?
#
loop_
_entity_poly.entity_id
_entity_poly.type
_entity_poly.pdbx_seq_one_letter_code
_entity_poly.pdbx_strand_id
1 'polypeptide(L)'
;MEITFESADPSALAAFWTEFAGDEIELTFVWSDAPKIEKNRVHLDLASTSAEHQADLVGRALKLGAEHADVGQRDVPWVVLRDPQGNEFCVLEPRPEYTGAIAAVVVDSRDPLASAQATGHPVVRSGDGFASVRPEPGPWLEFVHTDDADPITNRVRVRWADPA
;
A
#
# COMPACT_ATOMS: atom_id res chain seq x y z
N MET A 1 4.03 -10.63 -8.50
CA MET A 1 4.47 -9.90 -7.30
C MET A 1 3.70 -10.45 -6.12
N GLU A 2 4.36 -10.64 -4.99
CA GLU A 2 3.75 -11.09 -3.73
C GLU A 2 3.77 -9.93 -2.72
N ILE A 3 2.63 -9.70 -2.07
CA ILE A 3 2.48 -8.70 -1.01
C ILE A 3 2.14 -9.46 0.27
N THR A 4 2.98 -9.31 1.29
CA THR A 4 2.85 -10.02 2.57
C THR A 4 2.58 -9.05 3.71
N PHE A 5 1.54 -9.34 4.48
CA PHE A 5 1.23 -8.66 5.73
C PHE A 5 1.57 -9.56 6.92
N GLU A 6 2.33 -9.01 7.85
CA GLU A 6 2.65 -9.61 9.15
C GLU A 6 1.66 -9.13 10.21
N SER A 7 1.16 -10.07 11.02
CA SER A 7 0.11 -9.78 12.00
C SER A 7 0.17 -10.73 13.19
N ALA A 8 -0.19 -10.23 14.38
CA ALA A 8 -0.41 -11.07 15.56
C ALA A 8 -1.66 -11.95 15.41
N ASP A 9 -2.62 -11.52 14.58
CA ASP A 9 -3.80 -12.28 14.17
C ASP A 9 -3.96 -12.26 12.63
N PRO A 10 -3.26 -13.16 11.90
CA PRO A 10 -3.35 -13.23 10.44
C PRO A 10 -4.73 -13.63 9.95
N SER A 11 -5.49 -14.41 10.73
CA SER A 11 -6.82 -14.87 10.35
C SER A 11 -7.84 -13.73 10.40
N ALA A 12 -7.82 -12.91 11.45
CA ALA A 12 -8.67 -11.72 11.51
C ALA A 12 -8.30 -10.71 10.41
N LEU A 13 -7.00 -10.56 10.13
CA LEU A 13 -6.53 -9.67 9.07
C LEU A 13 -6.98 -10.14 7.68
N ALA A 14 -6.84 -11.44 7.40
CA ALA A 14 -7.32 -12.03 6.16
C ALA A 14 -8.84 -11.86 6.01
N ALA A 15 -9.62 -12.10 7.07
CA ALA A 15 -11.06 -11.92 7.05
C ALA A 15 -11.47 -10.47 6.71
N PHE A 16 -10.77 -9.48 7.29
CA PHE A 16 -10.99 -8.07 6.95
C PHE A 16 -10.73 -7.81 5.46
N TRP A 17 -9.56 -8.19 4.95
CA TRP A 17 -9.18 -7.89 3.57
C TRP A 17 -10.02 -8.65 2.54
N THR A 18 -10.40 -9.90 2.81
CA THR A 18 -11.31 -10.68 1.95
C THR A 18 -12.70 -10.04 1.90
N GLU A 19 -13.27 -9.61 3.02
CA GLU A 19 -14.60 -8.97 3.03
C GLU A 19 -14.54 -7.56 2.40
N PHE A 20 -13.43 -6.86 2.56
CA PHE A 20 -13.26 -5.51 2.05
C PHE A 20 -12.97 -5.47 0.54
N ALA A 21 -12.00 -6.25 0.06
CA ALA A 21 -11.53 -6.18 -1.33
C ALA A 21 -11.96 -7.37 -2.19
N GLY A 22 -12.51 -8.44 -1.59
CA GLY A 22 -12.86 -9.66 -2.31
C GLY A 22 -11.63 -10.35 -2.90
N ASP A 23 -11.87 -11.15 -3.94
CA ASP A 23 -10.82 -11.87 -4.67
C ASP A 23 -10.09 -10.99 -5.71
N GLU A 24 -10.36 -9.68 -5.74
CA GLU A 24 -9.69 -8.74 -6.65
C GLU A 24 -8.23 -8.46 -6.27
N ILE A 25 -7.87 -8.78 -5.02
CA ILE A 25 -6.54 -8.55 -4.47
C ILE A 25 -5.98 -9.85 -3.88
N GLU A 26 -4.81 -10.27 -4.35
CA GLU A 26 -4.07 -11.40 -3.79
C GLU A 26 -3.06 -10.91 -2.74
N LEU A 27 -3.32 -11.22 -1.46
CA LEU A 27 -2.47 -10.87 -0.32
C LEU A 27 -2.09 -12.13 0.49
N THR A 28 -0.84 -12.18 0.94
CA THR A 28 -0.37 -13.22 1.86
C THR A 28 -0.38 -12.69 3.30
N PHE A 29 -0.92 -13.45 4.25
CA PHE A 29 -0.92 -13.08 5.68
C PHE A 29 -0.09 -14.07 6.49
N VAL A 30 0.87 -13.58 7.27
CA VAL A 30 1.75 -14.42 8.08
C VAL A 30 1.76 -13.95 9.54
N TRP A 31 1.95 -14.90 10.45
CA TRP A 31 2.03 -14.60 11.87
C TRP A 31 3.33 -13.87 12.23
N SER A 32 3.22 -12.87 13.11
CA SER A 32 4.33 -12.14 13.70
C SER A 32 3.92 -11.60 15.07
N ASP A 33 4.78 -11.72 16.08
CA ASP A 33 4.60 -11.10 17.40
C ASP A 33 5.20 -9.70 17.49
N ALA A 34 5.75 -9.19 16.37
CA ALA A 34 6.28 -7.84 16.29
C ALA A 34 5.17 -6.81 16.51
N PRO A 35 5.27 -5.95 17.55
CA PRO A 35 4.26 -4.93 17.81
C PRO A 35 4.22 -3.89 16.69
N LYS A 36 3.05 -3.30 16.44
CA LYS A 36 2.94 -2.10 15.60
C LYS A 36 3.37 -0.88 16.39
N ILE A 37 4.58 -0.38 16.14
CA ILE A 37 5.11 0.79 16.85
C ILE A 37 5.17 2.03 15.94
N GLU A 38 5.60 1.87 14.69
CA GLU A 38 5.88 2.97 13.75
C GLU A 38 5.13 2.75 12.42
N LYS A 39 5.03 3.78 11.58
CA LYS A 39 4.43 3.67 10.23
C LYS A 39 5.14 2.57 9.43
N ASN A 40 4.39 1.75 8.69
CA ASN A 40 5.01 0.86 7.72
C ASN A 40 5.70 1.66 6.61
N ARG A 41 6.83 1.16 6.11
CA ARG A 41 7.49 1.71 4.90
C ARG A 41 6.77 1.33 3.63
N VAL A 42 5.98 0.26 3.69
CA VAL A 42 5.21 -0.24 2.55
C VAL A 42 3.73 -0.15 2.88
N HIS A 43 2.94 0.37 1.96
CA HIS A 43 1.48 0.38 2.07
C HIS A 43 0.82 0.20 0.70
N LEU A 44 -0.48 -0.06 0.74
CA LEU A 44 -1.28 -0.19 -0.47
C LEU A 44 -2.05 1.09 -0.74
N ASP A 45 -2.07 1.48 -2.01
CA ASP A 45 -3.00 2.46 -2.54
C ASP A 45 -4.08 1.70 -3.32
N LEU A 46 -5.34 1.89 -2.92
CA LEU A 46 -6.49 1.32 -3.59
C LEU A 46 -7.07 2.32 -4.58
N ALA A 47 -7.38 1.84 -5.78
CA ALA A 47 -7.99 2.66 -6.82
C ALA A 47 -9.49 2.84 -6.56
N SER A 48 -9.97 4.05 -6.79
CA SER A 48 -11.40 4.33 -6.94
C SER A 48 -11.70 4.78 -8.38
N THR A 49 -12.96 4.68 -8.78
CA THR A 49 -13.42 5.01 -10.15
C THR A 49 -14.25 6.30 -10.19
N SER A 50 -14.72 6.77 -9.04
CA SER A 50 -15.41 8.04 -8.84
C SER A 50 -15.22 8.49 -7.38
N ALA A 51 -15.51 9.76 -7.08
CA ALA A 51 -15.50 10.25 -5.70
C ALA A 51 -16.54 9.50 -4.81
N GLU A 52 -17.67 9.09 -5.40
CA GLU A 52 -18.66 8.26 -4.73
C GLU A 52 -18.11 6.86 -4.42
N HIS A 53 -17.40 6.24 -5.38
CA HIS A 53 -16.75 4.95 -5.15
C HIS A 53 -15.65 5.06 -4.07
N GLN A 54 -14.87 6.15 -4.04
CA GLN A 54 -13.92 6.41 -2.97
C GLN A 54 -14.61 6.46 -1.60
N ALA A 55 -15.71 7.22 -1.48
CA ALA A 55 -16.49 7.33 -0.26
C ALA A 55 -17.10 5.98 0.17
N ASP A 56 -17.57 5.17 -0.78
CA ASP A 56 -18.09 3.83 -0.52
C ASP A 56 -17.02 2.86 -0.02
N LEU A 57 -15.82 2.86 -0.63
CA LEU A 57 -14.69 2.05 -0.16
C LEU A 57 -14.28 2.44 1.26
N VAL A 58 -14.16 3.74 1.54
CA VAL A 58 -13.86 4.25 2.90
C VAL A 58 -14.96 3.81 3.87
N GLY A 59 -16.23 4.02 3.53
CA GLY A 59 -17.36 3.64 4.37
C GLY A 59 -17.44 2.14 4.65
N ARG A 60 -17.12 1.29 3.66
CA ARG A 60 -17.03 -0.17 3.83
C ARG A 60 -15.89 -0.56 4.76
N ALA A 61 -14.68 -0.03 4.54
CA ALA A 61 -13.54 -0.30 5.39
C ALA A 61 -13.82 0.05 6.86
N LEU A 62 -14.38 1.24 7.12
CA LEU A 62 -14.74 1.69 8.47
C LEU A 62 -15.78 0.78 9.14
N LYS A 63 -16.80 0.31 8.38
CA LYS A 63 -17.79 -0.65 8.90
C LYS A 63 -17.18 -2.00 9.28
N LEU A 64 -16.07 -2.37 8.63
CA LEU A 64 -15.33 -3.60 8.89
C LEU A 64 -14.26 -3.45 9.98
N GLY A 65 -14.17 -2.27 10.63
CA GLY A 65 -13.26 -2.03 11.74
C GLY A 65 -11.94 -1.37 11.35
N ALA A 66 -11.81 -0.86 10.11
CA ALA A 66 -10.74 0.07 9.81
C ALA A 66 -10.96 1.41 10.53
N GLU A 67 -9.90 2.17 10.71
CA GLU A 67 -9.94 3.49 11.34
C GLU A 67 -9.21 4.52 10.46
N HIS A 68 -9.61 5.79 10.52
CA HIS A 68 -8.81 6.85 9.93
C HIS A 68 -7.43 6.91 10.57
N ALA A 69 -6.41 7.10 9.75
CA ALA A 69 -5.03 7.23 10.19
C ALA A 69 -4.46 8.59 9.80
N ASP A 70 -3.62 9.12 10.68
CA ASP A 70 -2.77 10.27 10.44
C ASP A 70 -1.32 9.79 10.48
N VAL A 71 -0.65 9.91 9.33
CA VAL A 71 0.74 9.56 9.07
C VAL A 71 1.57 10.80 8.76
N GLY A 72 1.10 11.99 9.13
CA GLY A 72 1.71 13.28 8.79
C GLY A 72 1.39 13.72 7.36
N GLN A 73 0.40 13.09 6.70
CA GLN A 73 -0.11 13.57 5.42
C GLN A 73 -0.74 14.95 5.61
N ARG A 74 -0.50 15.85 4.65
CA ARG A 74 -1.09 17.20 4.66
C ARG A 74 -2.47 17.18 4.00
N ASP A 75 -2.86 18.29 3.39
CA ASP A 75 -4.05 18.35 2.54
C ASP A 75 -3.81 17.54 1.25
N VAL A 76 -4.31 16.31 1.25
CA VAL A 76 -4.14 15.33 0.18
C VAL A 76 -5.50 14.79 -0.26
N PRO A 77 -5.68 14.46 -1.56
CA PRO A 77 -6.99 14.03 -2.09
C PRO A 77 -7.36 12.57 -1.75
N TRP A 78 -6.44 11.78 -1.21
CA TRP A 78 -6.69 10.41 -0.78
C TRP A 78 -7.02 10.32 0.71
N VAL A 79 -7.67 9.22 1.10
CA VAL A 79 -8.01 8.94 2.50
C VAL A 79 -7.08 7.87 3.03
N VAL A 80 -6.37 8.17 4.13
CA VAL A 80 -5.50 7.20 4.82
C VAL A 80 -6.30 6.48 5.91
N LEU A 81 -6.25 5.15 5.88
CA LEU A 81 -6.89 4.26 6.84
C LEU A 81 -5.85 3.32 7.44
N ARG A 82 -6.19 2.73 8.58
CA ARG A 82 -5.51 1.56 9.15
C ARG A 82 -6.49 0.40 9.27
N ASP A 83 -6.04 -0.79 8.91
CA ASP A 83 -6.79 -2.03 9.12
C ASP A 83 -6.92 -2.37 10.62
N PRO A 84 -7.71 -3.40 11.01
CA PRO A 84 -7.88 -3.79 12.41
C PRO A 84 -6.59 -4.23 13.14
N GLN A 85 -5.51 -4.51 12.40
CA GLN A 85 -4.19 -4.84 12.96
C GLN A 85 -3.23 -3.65 12.95
N GLY A 86 -3.69 -2.48 12.48
CA GLY A 86 -2.99 -1.22 12.47
C GLY A 86 -2.08 -0.98 11.26
N ASN A 87 -2.22 -1.73 10.16
CA ASN A 87 -1.45 -1.46 8.94
C ASN A 87 -2.14 -0.40 8.08
N GLU A 88 -1.34 0.56 7.61
CA GLU A 88 -1.81 1.68 6.82
C GLU A 88 -2.09 1.29 5.36
N PHE A 89 -3.13 1.86 4.79
CA PHE A 89 -3.44 1.84 3.36
C PHE A 89 -4.21 3.11 2.97
N CYS A 90 -4.16 3.47 1.70
CA CYS A 90 -4.86 4.64 1.17
C CYS A 90 -5.99 4.21 0.23
N VAL A 91 -7.08 4.99 0.23
CA VAL A 91 -8.10 4.96 -0.82
C VAL A 91 -7.97 6.23 -1.65
N LEU A 92 -7.47 6.08 -2.87
CA LEU A 92 -7.17 7.20 -3.75
C LEU A 92 -8.44 7.81 -4.34
N GLU A 93 -8.36 9.09 -4.68
CA GLU A 93 -9.28 9.70 -5.63
C GLU A 93 -9.14 9.03 -7.02
N PRO A 94 -10.13 9.19 -7.92
CA PRO A 94 -10.08 8.53 -9.22
C PRO A 94 -8.92 9.03 -10.08
N ARG A 95 -8.08 8.11 -10.53
CA ARG A 95 -6.97 8.39 -11.45
C ARG A 95 -6.98 7.41 -12.64
N PRO A 96 -7.04 7.91 -13.89
CA PRO A 96 -7.23 7.07 -15.08
C PRO A 96 -6.05 6.13 -15.40
N GLU A 97 -4.87 6.37 -14.84
CA GLU A 97 -3.68 5.54 -15.00
C GLU A 97 -3.72 4.23 -14.20
N TYR A 98 -4.67 4.08 -13.28
CA TYR A 98 -4.84 2.88 -12.45
C TYR A 98 -6.00 2.04 -12.97
N THR A 99 -5.71 0.77 -13.29
CA THR A 99 -6.64 -0.12 -14.00
C THR A 99 -7.04 -1.36 -13.19
N GLY A 100 -6.61 -1.48 -11.93
CA GLY A 100 -6.96 -2.58 -11.03
C GLY A 100 -7.26 -2.09 -9.61
N ALA A 101 -7.73 -3.00 -8.74
CA ALA A 101 -8.14 -2.67 -7.37
C ALA A 101 -7.01 -2.06 -6.53
N ILE A 102 -5.79 -2.62 -6.62
CA ILE A 102 -4.58 -1.93 -6.16
C ILE A 102 -4.11 -0.98 -7.27
N ALA A 103 -4.10 0.31 -6.96
CA ALA A 103 -3.44 1.32 -7.77
C ALA A 103 -1.92 1.12 -7.74
N ALA A 104 -1.35 1.15 -6.53
CA ALA A 104 0.08 1.02 -6.30
C ALA A 104 0.40 0.28 -4.99
N VAL A 105 1.54 -0.39 -4.98
CA VAL A 105 2.29 -0.65 -3.75
C VAL A 105 3.26 0.50 -3.59
N VAL A 106 3.13 1.25 -2.51
CA VAL A 106 3.96 2.42 -2.24
C VAL A 106 5.04 2.06 -1.24
N VAL A 107 6.28 2.42 -1.56
CA VAL A 107 7.48 2.18 -0.75
C VAL A 107 8.13 3.51 -0.42
N ASP A 108 8.06 3.88 0.85
CA ASP A 108 8.84 4.97 1.42
C ASP A 108 10.34 4.70 1.21
N SER A 109 11.05 5.65 0.61
CA SER A 109 12.47 5.53 0.28
C SER A 109 13.23 6.84 0.50
N ARG A 110 14.50 6.76 0.89
CA ARG A 110 15.41 7.92 0.92
C ARG A 110 15.93 8.30 -0.47
N ASP A 111 15.95 7.35 -1.40
CA ASP A 111 16.35 7.58 -2.79
C ASP A 111 15.37 6.84 -3.70
N PRO A 112 14.24 7.48 -4.05
CA PRO A 112 13.22 6.86 -4.87
C PRO A 112 13.74 6.36 -6.21
N LEU A 113 14.61 7.13 -6.87
CA LEU A 113 15.13 6.77 -8.19
C LEU A 113 16.06 5.56 -8.11
N ALA A 114 17.00 5.54 -7.17
CA ALA A 114 17.87 4.39 -6.97
C ALA A 114 17.06 3.14 -6.58
N SER A 115 16.03 3.30 -5.75
CA SER A 115 15.16 2.19 -5.34
C SER A 115 14.37 1.62 -6.51
N ALA A 116 13.82 2.49 -7.36
CA ALA A 116 13.14 2.09 -8.58
C ALA A 116 14.08 1.34 -9.55
N GLN A 117 15.29 1.85 -9.73
CA GLN A 117 16.31 1.20 -10.57
C GLN A 117 16.75 -0.16 -10.01
N ALA A 118 16.85 -0.30 -8.68
CA ALA A 118 17.23 -1.55 -8.03
C ALA A 118 16.21 -2.68 -8.22
N THR A 119 14.97 -2.36 -8.62
CA THR A 119 13.98 -3.38 -8.99
C THR A 119 14.34 -4.12 -10.29
N GLY A 120 15.20 -3.50 -11.13
CA GLY A 120 15.55 -3.98 -12.46
C GLY A 120 14.43 -3.79 -13.51
N HIS A 121 13.26 -3.28 -13.13
CA HIS A 121 12.22 -2.87 -14.08
C HIS A 121 12.50 -1.48 -14.65
N PRO A 122 12.03 -1.17 -15.88
CA PRO A 122 12.10 0.18 -16.42
C PRO A 122 11.38 1.19 -15.52
N VAL A 123 12.07 2.28 -15.19
CA VAL A 123 11.46 3.44 -14.53
C VAL A 123 10.54 4.13 -15.53
N VAL A 124 9.25 4.16 -15.21
CA VAL A 124 8.20 4.71 -16.07
C VAL A 124 7.97 6.19 -15.78
N ARG A 125 8.03 6.57 -14.50
CA ARG A 125 7.89 7.96 -14.04
C ARG A 125 8.95 8.26 -12.99
N SER A 126 9.46 9.48 -12.98
CA SER A 126 10.28 10.00 -11.90
C SER A 126 10.19 11.52 -11.84
N GLY A 127 10.44 12.07 -10.66
CA GLY A 127 10.43 13.50 -10.41
C GLY A 127 11.05 13.83 -9.06
N ASP A 128 10.84 15.06 -8.62
CA ASP A 128 11.30 15.47 -7.29
C ASP A 128 10.55 14.68 -6.22
N GLY A 129 11.29 13.85 -5.49
CA GLY A 129 10.77 13.03 -4.40
C GLY A 129 10.02 11.76 -4.79
N PHE A 130 10.00 11.31 -6.05
CA PHE A 130 9.37 10.02 -6.39
C PHE A 130 9.95 9.34 -7.64
N ALA A 131 9.77 8.03 -7.72
CA ALA A 131 9.97 7.24 -8.93
C ALA A 131 9.03 6.04 -8.96
N SER A 132 8.58 5.64 -10.15
CA SER A 132 7.60 4.56 -10.30
C SER A 132 8.01 3.59 -11.39
N VAL A 133 7.82 2.30 -11.12
CA VAL A 133 7.93 1.23 -12.12
C VAL A 133 6.56 0.58 -12.31
N ARG A 134 6.35 -0.07 -13.45
CA ARG A 134 5.13 -0.82 -13.76
C ARG A 134 5.50 -2.27 -14.08
N PRO A 135 5.56 -3.16 -13.08
CA PRO A 135 5.69 -4.59 -13.31
C PRO A 135 4.44 -5.09 -14.05
N GLU A 136 4.62 -5.87 -15.11
CA GLU A 136 3.52 -6.53 -15.80
C GLU A 136 3.62 -8.05 -15.66
N PRO A 137 2.56 -8.75 -15.22
CA PRO A 137 1.31 -8.19 -14.68
C PRO A 137 1.47 -7.63 -13.25
N GLY A 138 0.66 -6.62 -12.88
CA GLY A 138 0.59 -6.13 -11.50
C GLY A 138 0.17 -4.66 -11.35
N PRO A 139 -0.03 -4.19 -10.09
CA PRO A 139 -0.16 -2.78 -9.77
C PRO A 139 1.15 -2.02 -10.01
N TRP A 140 1.10 -0.69 -9.86
CA TRP A 140 2.31 0.12 -9.86
C TRP A 140 3.17 -0.19 -8.63
N LEU A 141 4.47 0.01 -8.74
CA LEU A 141 5.37 0.10 -7.60
C LEU A 141 5.91 1.52 -7.58
N GLU A 142 5.52 2.27 -6.56
CA GLU A 142 5.84 3.69 -6.41
C GLU A 142 6.78 3.88 -5.22
N PHE A 143 7.90 4.55 -5.45
CA PHE A 143 8.84 4.93 -4.42
C PHE A 143 8.65 6.40 -4.12
N VAL A 144 8.44 6.74 -2.85
CA VAL A 144 8.17 8.11 -2.41
C VAL A 144 9.20 8.53 -1.37
N HIS A 145 9.71 9.74 -1.51
CA HIS A 145 10.76 10.25 -0.65
C HIS A 145 10.29 10.37 0.80
N THR A 146 11.12 9.91 1.74
CA THR A 146 11.01 10.16 3.18
C THR A 146 12.38 10.45 3.77
N ASP A 147 12.44 11.39 4.71
CA ASP A 147 13.63 11.64 5.54
C ASP A 147 13.63 10.84 6.85
N ASP A 148 12.52 10.15 7.15
CA ASP A 148 12.35 9.49 8.45
C ASP A 148 13.42 8.41 8.67
N ALA A 149 13.69 8.09 9.93
CA ALA A 149 14.47 6.91 10.26
C ALA A 149 13.76 5.64 9.77
N ASP A 150 14.53 4.63 9.37
CA ASP A 150 13.94 3.35 9.04
C ASP A 150 13.27 2.76 10.28
N PRO A 151 12.03 2.28 10.15
CA PRO A 151 11.31 1.80 11.30
C PRO A 151 12.01 0.54 11.83
N ILE A 152 11.94 0.36 13.13
CA ILE A 152 12.46 -0.83 13.81
C ILE A 152 11.72 -2.08 13.30
N THR A 153 10.46 -1.92 12.91
CA THR A 153 9.59 -2.98 12.39
C THR A 153 8.81 -2.50 11.18
N ASN A 154 8.75 -3.32 10.13
CA ASN A 154 7.87 -3.10 8.98
C ASN A 154 7.08 -4.38 8.71
N ARG A 155 5.74 -4.28 8.76
CA ARG A 155 4.85 -5.45 8.69
C ARG A 155 4.26 -5.67 7.31
N VAL A 156 4.53 -4.79 6.36
CA VAL A 156 4.15 -4.99 4.96
C VAL A 156 5.42 -5.17 4.15
N ARG A 157 5.49 -6.29 3.42
CA ARG A 157 6.60 -6.62 2.54
C ARG A 157 6.09 -6.84 1.13
N VAL A 158 6.90 -6.44 0.18
CA VAL A 158 6.65 -6.72 -1.23
C VAL A 158 7.84 -7.47 -1.81
N ARG A 159 7.54 -8.55 -2.52
CA ARG A 159 8.52 -9.34 -3.27
C ARG A 159 8.10 -9.38 -4.72
N TRP A 160 8.95 -8.93 -5.62
CA TRP A 160 8.76 -9.13 -7.06
C TRP A 160 9.65 -10.26 -7.55
N ALA A 161 9.29 -10.82 -8.70
CA ALA A 161 10.15 -11.77 -9.39
C ALA A 161 11.31 -10.98 -10.02
N ASP A 162 12.50 -11.58 -10.06
CA ASP A 162 13.61 -10.97 -10.80
C ASP A 162 13.19 -10.75 -12.27
N PRO A 163 13.51 -9.60 -12.88
CA PRO A 163 13.29 -9.42 -14.30
C PRO A 163 14.09 -10.48 -15.07
N ALA A 164 13.41 -11.16 -16.00
CA ALA A 164 14.00 -12.21 -16.85
C ALA A 164 15.04 -11.65 -17.83
#